data_AF-A0A978UD55-F1
#
_entry.id   AF-A0A978UD55-F1
#
_cell.length_a   1.000
_cell.length_b   1.000
_cell.length_c   1.000
_cell.angle_alpha   90.00
_cell.angle_beta   90.00
_cell.angle_gamma   90.00
#
_symmetry.space_group_name_H-M   'P 1'
#
loop_
_entity.id
_entity.type
_entity.pdbx_description
1 polymer ?
#
loop_
_entity_poly.entity_id
_entity_poly.type
_entity_poly.pdbx_seq_one_letter_code
_entity_poly.pdbx_strand_id
1 'polypeptide(L)'
;MMKLIGMRPSFIWLVMAMVTTAQIIPSLCPPVVDTTGQPLRRGLEYYIKPALLDTFSGPSTLVEHNISSALCPNYVREGWPSSNRLPVAFEPVEENDLLVRERKNFKATFYKPAKCEGSTTWKVGKRDEETQKRLIETGDGGRFGNLFLIDRSGERFGESKNIYNLRYCPTEICPTCKFECGNFEALILENRERFMSLGNDGAPVAKLMRRLSTSLIIWLVIAMAAKAQDDEEDDVVVDYSSVLDTSGRPLERGLKYLIKPALLTHVGGPLTMIDLNGSGSCPFYVGQGNVSGSNEIPVTFNPLVDGENLVRERKNLKVAFSTARRTCTIWKVGQQDPWTRRSLIETAGESSSDGGKWSNYFVIVRDQRLGGNIYNLEFCPICRFGYCGRLECLVEKGKRLVALGVEGFALPLVFERV
;
A
#
# COMPACT_ATOMS: atom_id res chain seq x y z
N MET A 1 16.71 18.49 76.49
CA MET A 1 17.72 18.02 75.53
C MET A 1 17.00 17.12 74.53
N MET A 2 17.02 17.21 73.20
CA MET A 2 17.80 17.90 72.16
C MET A 2 16.80 18.21 71.01
N LYS A 3 16.74 19.46 70.53
CA LYS A 3 17.14 19.96 69.20
C LYS A 3 16.58 19.24 67.94
N LEU A 4 15.89 20.06 67.15
CA LEU A 4 15.54 19.99 65.73
C LEU A 4 16.60 19.33 64.82
N ILE A 5 16.15 18.72 63.71
CA ILE A 5 16.55 19.04 62.32
C ILE A 5 15.49 18.46 61.36
N GLY A 6 15.04 19.28 60.42
CA GLY A 6 13.99 18.96 59.46
C GLY A 6 14.45 18.09 58.29
N MET A 7 13.47 17.39 57.69
CA MET A 7 13.62 16.74 56.39
C MET A 7 12.47 17.18 55.49
N ARG A 8 12.86 17.79 54.36
CA ARG A 8 12.03 18.31 53.27
C ARG A 8 11.26 17.17 52.56
N PRO A 9 10.14 17.48 51.89
CA PRO A 9 9.32 16.48 51.21
C PRO A 9 10.10 15.87 50.04
N SER A 10 10.24 14.55 50.05
CA SER A 10 10.80 13.77 48.95
C SER A 10 9.91 13.94 47.71
N PHE A 11 10.48 14.52 46.66
CA PHE A 11 9.92 14.57 45.33
C PHE A 11 9.61 13.14 44.87
N ILE A 12 8.32 12.81 44.79
CA ILE A 12 7.83 11.62 44.09
C ILE A 12 8.18 11.80 42.61
N TRP A 13 9.26 11.16 42.18
CA TRP A 13 9.62 11.01 40.78
C TRP A 13 8.56 10.16 40.09
N LEU A 14 7.60 10.82 39.43
CA LEU A 14 6.81 10.24 38.35
C LEU A 14 7.75 9.88 37.19
N VAL A 15 8.21 8.63 37.14
CA VAL A 15 8.74 8.06 35.90
C VAL A 15 7.57 7.43 35.16
N MET A 16 6.77 8.27 34.48
CA MET A 16 5.89 7.80 33.42
C MET A 16 6.78 7.40 32.24
N ALA A 17 7.03 6.10 32.12
CA ALA A 17 7.61 5.52 30.92
C ALA A 17 6.64 5.79 29.75
N MET A 18 6.88 6.85 28.99
CA MET A 18 6.27 7.02 27.69
C MET A 18 6.86 5.99 26.75
N VAL A 19 6.19 4.84 26.64
CA VAL A 19 6.39 3.94 25.50
C VAL A 19 5.86 4.69 24.28
N THR A 20 6.76 5.37 23.57
CA THR A 20 6.47 5.90 22.24
C THR A 20 6.30 4.72 21.30
N THR A 21 5.08 4.20 21.20
CA THR A 21 4.72 3.33 20.08
C THR A 21 4.80 4.18 18.82
N ALA A 22 5.82 3.94 17.99
CA ALA A 22 5.82 4.42 16.62
C ALA A 22 4.57 3.85 15.93
N GLN A 23 3.53 4.67 15.79
CA GLN A 23 2.32 4.29 15.08
C GLN A 23 2.67 4.23 13.59
N ILE A 24 2.85 3.01 13.09
CA ILE A 24 3.02 2.72 11.68
C ILE A 24 1.70 3.12 11.00
N ILE A 25 1.71 4.19 10.21
CA ILE A 25 0.60 4.53 9.32
C ILE A 25 0.41 3.31 8.40
N PRO A 26 -0.76 2.63 8.41
CA PRO A 26 -0.98 1.50 7.52
C PRO A 26 -0.85 1.99 6.06
N SER A 27 0.19 1.51 5.39
CA SER A 27 0.34 1.70 3.95
C SER A 27 -0.87 1.11 3.21
N LEU A 28 -1.36 1.85 2.21
CA LEU A 28 -2.59 1.59 1.44
C LEU A 28 -2.54 0.35 0.56
N CYS A 29 -1.35 -0.21 0.32
CA CYS A 29 -1.22 -1.43 -0.44
C CYS A 29 -1.39 -2.62 0.53
N PRO A 30 -2.28 -3.58 0.20
CA PRO A 30 -2.55 -4.71 1.08
C PRO A 30 -1.25 -5.50 1.30
N PRO A 31 -1.09 -6.13 2.48
CA PRO A 31 0.04 -7.01 2.71
C PRO A 31 0.02 -8.15 1.70
N VAL A 32 1.21 -8.52 1.22
CA VAL A 32 1.39 -9.81 0.56
C VAL A 32 1.18 -10.87 1.64
N VAL A 33 0.31 -11.84 1.40
CA VAL A 33 0.04 -12.92 2.35
C VAL A 33 0.61 -14.23 1.85
N ASP A 34 1.01 -15.09 2.78
CA ASP A 34 1.52 -16.41 2.48
C ASP A 34 0.36 -17.41 2.18
N THR A 35 0.71 -18.67 1.93
CA THR A 35 -0.24 -19.76 1.67
C THR A 35 -1.18 -20.06 2.84
N THR A 36 -0.88 -19.55 4.04
CA THR A 36 -1.73 -19.65 5.23
C THR A 36 -2.56 -18.40 5.48
N GLY A 37 -2.45 -17.38 4.61
CA GLY A 37 -3.15 -16.11 4.75
C GLY A 37 -2.44 -15.11 5.67
N GLN A 38 -1.27 -15.45 6.21
CA GLN A 38 -0.53 -14.54 7.09
C GLN A 38 0.30 -13.53 6.28
N PRO A 39 0.34 -12.25 6.68
CA PRO A 39 1.20 -11.25 6.05
C PRO A 39 2.68 -11.65 6.04
N LEU A 40 3.35 -11.38 4.92
CA LEU A 40 4.80 -11.45 4.83
C LEU A 40 5.41 -10.35 5.71
N ARG A 41 6.40 -10.72 6.52
CA ARG A 41 7.06 -9.80 7.45
C ARG A 41 8.55 -9.71 7.19
N ARG A 42 9.10 -8.54 7.46
CA ARG A 42 10.55 -8.32 7.49
C ARG A 42 11.23 -9.31 8.44
N GLY A 43 12.39 -9.81 8.03
CA GLY A 43 13.24 -10.67 8.85
C GLY A 43 12.73 -12.11 8.99
N LEU A 44 11.60 -12.45 8.37
CA LEU A 44 11.12 -13.82 8.28
C LEU A 44 11.47 -14.44 6.93
N GLU A 45 11.54 -15.76 6.94
CA GLU A 45 11.99 -16.58 5.84
C GLU A 45 10.82 -17.27 5.14
N TYR A 46 10.80 -17.19 3.82
CA TYR A 46 9.74 -17.74 2.99
C TYR A 46 10.31 -18.55 1.83
N TYR A 47 9.68 -19.67 1.52
CA TYR A 47 9.86 -20.35 0.24
C TYR A 47 8.90 -19.75 -0.80
N ILE A 48 9.43 -19.42 -1.97
CA ILE A 48 8.65 -18.98 -3.12
C ILE A 48 8.43 -20.19 -4.02
N LYS A 49 7.17 -20.57 -4.23
CA LYS A 49 6.74 -21.71 -5.04
C LYS A 49 6.03 -21.23 -6.31
N PRO A 50 6.08 -21.95 -7.44
CA PRO A 50 5.19 -21.69 -8.56
C PRO A 50 3.73 -21.98 -8.14
N ALA A 51 2.79 -21.20 -8.67
CA ALA A 51 1.37 -21.36 -8.37
C ALA A 51 0.69 -22.43 -9.24
N LEU A 52 1.22 -22.72 -10.42
CA LEU A 52 0.75 -23.81 -11.29
C LEU A 52 1.60 -25.05 -11.05
N LEU A 53 0.96 -26.15 -10.64
CA LEU A 53 1.52 -27.50 -10.71
C LEU A 53 1.23 -28.03 -12.12
N ASP A 54 2.10 -27.74 -13.09
CA ASP A 54 2.16 -28.57 -14.29
C ASP A 54 2.65 -29.96 -13.85
N THR A 55 1.98 -31.03 -14.30
CA THR A 55 2.18 -32.44 -13.91
C THR A 55 3.61 -32.97 -14.10
N PHE A 56 4.50 -32.17 -14.68
CA PHE A 56 5.92 -32.41 -14.90
C PHE A 56 6.85 -31.62 -13.96
N SER A 57 6.34 -30.64 -13.22
CA SER A 57 7.08 -29.86 -12.24
C SER A 57 6.45 -30.11 -10.86
N GLY A 58 7.17 -30.82 -9.99
CA GLY A 58 6.77 -30.91 -8.59
C GLY A 58 6.84 -29.54 -7.90
N PRO A 59 6.80 -29.44 -6.56
CA PRO A 59 6.88 -28.17 -5.87
C PRO A 59 8.26 -27.53 -6.08
N SER A 60 8.41 -26.79 -7.17
CA SER A 60 9.63 -26.08 -7.55
C SER A 60 9.82 -24.91 -6.59
N THR A 61 11.06 -24.57 -6.27
CA THR A 61 11.39 -23.41 -5.44
C THR A 61 12.56 -22.72 -6.09
N LEU A 62 12.85 -21.49 -5.73
CA LEU A 62 14.07 -20.85 -6.18
C LEU A 62 15.28 -21.59 -5.56
N VAL A 63 16.14 -22.19 -6.37
CA VAL A 63 17.18 -23.14 -5.92
C VAL A 63 18.53 -22.84 -6.58
N GLU A 64 19.62 -23.04 -5.85
CA GLU A 64 21.03 -23.02 -6.29
C GLU A 64 21.44 -24.17 -7.24
N HIS A 65 22.46 -23.97 -8.10
CA HIS A 65 23.17 -25.03 -8.85
C HIS A 65 24.46 -25.42 -8.14
N ASN A 66 24.74 -26.72 -8.15
CA ASN A 66 26.01 -27.36 -7.84
C ASN A 66 26.44 -27.36 -6.36
N ILE A 67 26.34 -28.56 -5.77
CA ILE A 67 26.86 -28.90 -4.45
C ILE A 67 28.39 -29.05 -4.55
N SER A 68 29.08 -27.94 -4.83
CA SER A 68 30.46 -27.74 -4.39
C SER A 68 30.53 -26.72 -3.24
N SER A 69 29.42 -26.45 -2.54
CA SER A 69 29.36 -25.91 -1.17
C SER A 69 30.20 -24.65 -0.83
N ALA A 70 30.69 -23.87 -1.79
CA ALA A 70 31.58 -22.73 -1.54
C ALA A 70 31.22 -21.46 -2.33
N LEU A 71 30.17 -21.47 -3.15
CA LEU A 71 29.84 -20.35 -4.03
C LEU A 71 28.45 -19.81 -3.74
N CYS A 72 28.31 -18.49 -3.75
CA CYS A 72 27.03 -17.82 -3.59
C CYS A 72 26.13 -18.11 -4.80
N PRO A 73 24.80 -18.22 -4.61
CA PRO A 73 23.87 -18.47 -5.71
C PRO A 73 23.93 -17.34 -6.74
N ASN A 74 24.49 -17.55 -7.93
CA ASN A 74 24.66 -16.46 -8.91
C ASN A 74 23.34 -16.00 -9.55
N TYR A 75 22.33 -16.88 -9.62
CA TYR A 75 21.07 -16.65 -10.32
C TYR A 75 19.86 -17.08 -9.51
N VAL A 76 18.74 -16.40 -9.75
CA VAL A 76 17.42 -16.79 -9.26
C VAL A 76 16.80 -17.74 -10.30
N ARG A 77 16.51 -18.98 -9.93
CA ARG A 77 16.03 -20.03 -10.87
C ARG A 77 15.11 -21.02 -10.19
N GLU A 78 14.16 -21.63 -10.89
CA GLU A 78 13.36 -22.73 -10.33
C GLU A 78 14.15 -24.04 -10.38
N GLY A 79 14.30 -24.70 -9.23
CA GLY A 79 14.90 -26.03 -9.14
C GLY A 79 13.89 -27.14 -8.98
N TRP A 80 14.39 -28.36 -9.16
CA TRP A 80 13.64 -29.60 -8.99
C TRP A 80 13.23 -29.82 -7.53
N PRO A 81 12.18 -30.62 -7.27
CA PRO A 81 11.71 -30.86 -5.90
C PRO A 81 12.77 -31.40 -4.94
N SER A 82 13.74 -32.16 -5.46
CA SER A 82 14.87 -32.79 -4.75
C SER A 82 16.06 -31.86 -4.51
N SER A 83 16.05 -30.64 -5.06
CA SER A 83 17.16 -29.71 -4.93
C SER A 83 17.11 -28.92 -3.61
N ASN A 84 18.27 -28.53 -3.06
CA ASN A 84 18.35 -27.73 -1.83
C ASN A 84 17.70 -26.35 -2.03
N ARG A 85 16.68 -26.05 -1.23
CA ARG A 85 15.88 -24.83 -1.35
C ARG A 85 16.42 -23.77 -0.41
N LEU A 86 16.74 -22.60 -0.94
CA LEU A 86 17.11 -21.46 -0.10
C LEU A 86 15.85 -20.63 0.22
N PRO A 87 15.55 -20.38 1.49
CA PRO A 87 14.50 -19.43 1.83
C PRO A 87 14.92 -18.02 1.42
N VAL A 88 13.91 -17.18 1.20
CA VAL A 88 14.04 -15.78 0.82
C VAL A 88 13.53 -14.93 1.96
N ALA A 89 14.33 -13.93 2.34
CA ALA A 89 13.90 -12.84 3.19
C ALA A 89 13.53 -11.63 2.33
N PHE A 90 12.46 -10.95 2.70
CA PHE A 90 11.98 -9.73 2.05
C PHE A 90 12.19 -8.54 2.97
N GLU A 91 12.76 -7.47 2.44
CA GLU A 91 13.06 -6.24 3.18
C GLU A 91 12.37 -5.05 2.48
N PRO A 92 11.27 -4.53 3.05
CA PRO A 92 10.67 -3.27 2.58
C PRO A 92 11.70 -2.13 2.59
N VAL A 93 11.64 -1.24 1.59
CA VAL A 93 12.60 -0.12 1.47
C VAL A 93 12.49 0.87 2.63
N GLU A 94 11.28 1.11 3.14
CA GLU A 94 11.10 1.98 4.31
C GLU A 94 11.51 1.26 5.58
N GLU A 95 12.52 1.76 6.30
CA GLU A 95 13.12 1.08 7.47
C GLU A 95 12.13 0.73 8.59
N ASN A 96 11.02 1.45 8.71
CA ASN A 96 10.01 1.19 9.74
C ASN A 96 8.85 0.29 9.27
N ASP A 97 8.78 -0.08 7.98
CA ASP A 97 7.72 -0.98 7.50
C ASP A 97 8.07 -2.44 7.79
N LEU A 98 7.27 -3.06 8.67
CA LEU A 98 7.44 -4.46 9.07
C LEU A 98 6.74 -5.43 8.11
N LEU A 99 5.85 -4.94 7.25
CA LEU A 99 5.06 -5.77 6.33
C LEU A 99 5.54 -5.60 4.89
N VAL A 100 5.65 -6.73 4.19
CA VAL A 100 5.85 -6.69 2.74
C VAL A 100 4.49 -6.46 2.10
N ARG A 101 4.39 -5.43 1.28
CA ARG A 101 3.12 -4.99 0.71
C ARG A 101 3.14 -5.10 -0.80
N GLU A 102 1.97 -5.42 -1.34
CA GLU A 102 1.80 -5.43 -2.79
C GLU A 102 2.23 -4.08 -3.37
N ARG A 103 2.85 -4.08 -4.56
CA ARG A 103 3.23 -2.87 -5.30
C ARG A 103 4.16 -1.89 -4.56
N LYS A 104 4.74 -2.27 -3.41
CA LYS A 104 5.77 -1.49 -2.73
C LYS A 104 7.14 -2.10 -2.99
N ASN A 105 8.13 -1.23 -3.17
CA ASN A 105 9.50 -1.66 -3.42
C ASN A 105 10.06 -2.39 -2.20
N PHE A 106 10.70 -3.53 -2.45
CA PHE A 106 11.44 -4.31 -1.46
C PHE A 106 12.73 -4.87 -2.07
N LYS A 107 13.66 -5.26 -1.20
CA LYS A 107 14.80 -6.10 -1.55
C LYS A 107 14.51 -7.55 -1.17
N ALA A 108 14.90 -8.48 -2.02
CA ALA A 108 14.83 -9.91 -1.73
C ALA A 108 16.25 -10.46 -1.62
N THR A 109 16.48 -11.30 -0.61
CA THR A 109 17.79 -11.87 -0.32
C THR A 109 17.62 -13.34 0.01
N PHE A 110 18.38 -14.21 -0.66
CA PHE A 110 18.44 -15.60 -0.23
C PHE A 110 19.15 -15.70 1.10
N TYR A 111 18.70 -16.63 1.95
CA TYR A 111 19.47 -17.03 3.11
C TYR A 111 20.89 -17.42 2.70
N LYS A 112 21.89 -16.81 3.35
CA LYS A 112 23.29 -16.89 2.98
C LYS A 112 23.95 -18.10 3.64
N PRO A 113 24.42 -19.12 2.90
CA PRO A 113 25.18 -20.22 3.47
C PRO A 113 26.49 -19.72 4.09
N ALA A 114 26.95 -20.34 5.18
CA ALA A 114 28.13 -19.89 5.94
C ALA A 114 29.42 -19.76 5.11
N LYS A 115 29.55 -20.51 4.01
CA LYS A 115 30.71 -20.49 3.11
C LYS A 115 30.59 -19.51 1.94
N CYS A 116 29.45 -18.83 1.79
CA CYS A 116 29.26 -17.82 0.75
C CYS A 116 29.85 -16.49 1.24
N GLU A 117 30.81 -15.92 0.53
CA GLU A 117 31.41 -14.61 0.88
C GLU A 117 30.66 -13.43 0.22
N GLY A 118 30.13 -13.63 -1.00
CA GLY A 118 29.37 -12.65 -1.76
C GLY A 118 27.98 -12.29 -1.22
N SER A 119 27.33 -11.33 -1.88
CA SER A 119 25.94 -10.92 -1.60
C SER A 119 24.97 -11.92 -2.23
N THR A 120 23.94 -12.29 -1.48
CA THR A 120 22.82 -13.14 -1.95
C THR A 120 21.56 -12.32 -2.25
N THR A 121 21.67 -10.99 -2.22
CA THR A 121 20.59 -10.06 -2.56
C THR A 121 20.35 -10.08 -4.06
N TRP A 122 19.08 -10.18 -4.45
CA TRP A 122 18.70 -10.25 -5.85
C TRP A 122 18.96 -8.94 -6.57
N LYS A 123 19.30 -9.01 -7.84
CA LYS A 123 19.43 -7.86 -8.73
C LYS A 123 19.04 -8.20 -10.16
N VAL A 124 18.63 -7.20 -10.92
CA VAL A 124 18.51 -7.35 -12.38
C VAL A 124 19.89 -7.29 -13.01
N GLY A 125 20.26 -8.36 -13.70
CA GLY A 125 21.50 -8.51 -14.44
C GLY A 125 21.60 -7.60 -15.67
N LYS A 126 22.76 -7.70 -16.35
CA LYS A 126 22.96 -7.08 -17.66
C LYS A 126 22.12 -7.81 -18.71
N ARG A 127 21.93 -7.17 -19.86
CA ARG A 127 21.29 -7.83 -21.01
C ARG A 127 22.28 -8.85 -21.57
N ASP A 128 21.84 -10.09 -21.59
CA ASP A 128 22.57 -11.20 -22.20
C ASP A 128 22.55 -11.04 -23.73
N GLU A 129 23.69 -11.20 -24.38
CA GLU A 129 23.84 -10.90 -25.81
C GLU A 129 23.15 -11.94 -26.69
N GLU A 130 23.09 -13.19 -26.24
CA GLU A 130 22.50 -14.29 -27.00
C GLU A 130 20.98 -14.30 -26.88
N THR A 131 20.47 -14.30 -25.65
CA THR A 131 19.04 -14.40 -25.37
C THR A 131 18.33 -13.06 -25.44
N GLN A 132 19.09 -11.94 -25.44
CA GLN A 132 18.57 -10.58 -25.31
C GLN A 132 17.72 -10.36 -24.05
N LYS A 133 17.76 -11.28 -23.07
CA LYS A 133 17.04 -11.20 -21.81
C LYS A 133 17.94 -10.68 -20.70
N ARG A 134 17.35 -10.17 -19.62
CA ARG A 134 18.08 -9.77 -18.42
C ARG A 134 17.77 -10.76 -17.33
N LEU A 135 18.75 -11.54 -16.89
CA LEU A 135 18.55 -12.52 -15.83
C LEU A 135 18.40 -11.84 -14.46
N ILE A 136 17.72 -12.50 -13.54
CA ILE A 136 17.70 -12.10 -12.14
C ILE A 136 18.85 -12.84 -11.45
N GLU A 137 19.82 -12.06 -10.98
CA GLU A 137 21.09 -12.51 -10.41
C GLU A 137 21.13 -12.23 -8.92
N THR A 138 22.18 -12.68 -8.22
CA THR A 138 22.53 -12.12 -6.91
C THR A 138 23.76 -11.22 -7.00
N GLY A 139 23.88 -10.30 -6.04
CA GLY A 139 25.05 -9.43 -5.91
C GLY A 139 24.68 -8.07 -5.37
N ASP A 140 25.50 -7.08 -5.72
CA ASP A 140 25.18 -5.68 -5.50
C ASP A 140 24.35 -5.14 -6.67
N GLY A 141 23.13 -4.71 -6.37
CA GLY A 141 22.22 -4.07 -7.34
C GLY A 141 22.45 -2.55 -7.47
N GLY A 142 23.43 -2.00 -6.75
CA GLY A 142 23.64 -0.56 -6.65
C GLY A 142 22.41 0.14 -6.08
N ARG A 143 22.08 1.31 -6.63
CA ARG A 143 21.02 2.16 -6.10
C ARG A 143 19.60 1.63 -6.35
N PHE A 144 19.36 0.96 -7.48
CA PHE A 144 18.00 0.59 -7.92
C PHE A 144 17.84 -0.86 -8.38
N GLY A 145 18.93 -1.53 -8.76
CA GLY A 145 18.88 -2.83 -9.44
C GLY A 145 18.35 -3.97 -8.58
N ASN A 146 18.25 -3.78 -7.27
CA ASN A 146 17.76 -4.72 -6.27
C ASN A 146 16.36 -4.40 -5.73
N LEU A 147 15.62 -3.51 -6.39
CA LEU A 147 14.32 -3.03 -5.94
C LEU A 147 13.21 -3.67 -6.77
N PHE A 148 12.46 -4.55 -6.13
CA PHE A 148 11.41 -5.37 -6.76
C PHE A 148 10.04 -5.06 -6.17
N LEU A 149 9.01 -5.50 -6.89
CA LEU A 149 7.60 -5.33 -6.58
C LEU A 149 6.90 -6.70 -6.59
N ILE A 150 5.86 -6.85 -5.78
CA ILE A 150 4.94 -8.00 -5.80
C ILE A 150 3.56 -7.50 -6.20
N ASP A 151 3.03 -8.04 -7.29
CA ASP A 151 1.67 -7.76 -7.75
C ASP A 151 0.79 -8.98 -7.51
N ARG A 152 -0.45 -8.79 -7.05
CA ARG A 152 -1.42 -9.89 -6.99
C ARG A 152 -1.79 -10.33 -8.41
N SER A 153 -1.71 -11.63 -8.67
CA SER A 153 -2.14 -12.21 -9.94
C SER A 153 -3.67 -12.22 -9.93
N GLY A 154 -4.31 -11.53 -10.87
CA GLY A 154 -5.78 -11.34 -10.91
C GLY A 154 -6.57 -12.64 -11.11
N GLU A 155 -7.89 -12.52 -11.37
CA GLU A 155 -8.90 -13.60 -11.49
C GLU A 155 -8.59 -14.75 -12.48
N ARG A 156 -7.47 -14.70 -13.22
CA ARG A 156 -7.03 -15.75 -14.16
C ARG A 156 -6.87 -17.14 -13.52
N PHE A 157 -6.80 -17.24 -12.19
CA PHE A 157 -6.49 -18.48 -11.47
C PHE A 157 -7.60 -18.95 -10.50
N GLY A 158 -8.84 -18.48 -10.67
CA GLY A 158 -9.97 -18.91 -9.82
C GLY A 158 -9.84 -18.48 -8.35
N GLU A 159 -10.57 -19.13 -7.45
CA GLU A 159 -10.77 -18.77 -6.02
C GLU A 159 -9.48 -18.66 -5.17
N SER A 160 -8.30 -18.98 -5.71
CA SER A 160 -7.02 -18.86 -5.01
C SER A 160 -6.54 -17.41 -4.95
N LYS A 161 -6.94 -16.69 -3.90
CA LYS A 161 -6.64 -15.25 -3.70
C LYS A 161 -5.17 -14.92 -3.39
N ASN A 162 -4.29 -15.88 -3.12
CA ASN A 162 -2.92 -15.63 -2.62
C ASN A 162 -1.83 -15.92 -3.64
N ILE A 163 -2.12 -15.68 -4.93
CA ILE A 163 -1.19 -15.88 -6.04
C ILE A 163 -0.63 -14.53 -6.47
N TYR A 164 0.68 -14.48 -6.70
CA TYR A 164 1.43 -13.24 -6.92
C TYR A 164 2.38 -13.31 -8.11
N ASN A 165 2.71 -12.17 -8.69
CA ASN A 165 3.73 -12.01 -9.72
C ASN A 165 4.86 -11.13 -9.16
N LEU A 166 6.10 -11.53 -9.40
CA LEU A 166 7.28 -10.73 -9.09
C LEU A 166 7.59 -9.80 -10.26
N ARG A 167 8.02 -8.57 -9.97
CA ARG A 167 8.23 -7.53 -10.98
C ARG A 167 9.41 -6.62 -10.62
N TYR A 168 10.04 -6.04 -11.63
CA TYR A 168 11.00 -4.95 -11.48
C TYR A 168 10.49 -3.70 -12.18
N CYS A 169 10.32 -2.61 -11.43
CA CYS A 169 10.02 -1.27 -11.95
C CYS A 169 10.14 -0.21 -10.83
N PRO A 170 11.35 0.17 -10.40
CA PRO A 170 11.55 1.07 -9.25
C PRO A 170 11.31 2.56 -9.57
N THR A 171 10.29 2.85 -10.39
CA THR A 171 9.91 4.22 -10.79
C THR A 171 9.41 5.07 -9.63
N GLU A 172 8.93 4.47 -8.54
CA GLU A 172 8.53 5.22 -7.33
C GLU A 172 9.72 5.92 -6.66
N ILE A 173 10.90 5.29 -6.69
CA ILE A 173 12.09 5.77 -5.99
C ILE A 173 12.89 6.72 -6.89
N CYS A 174 12.76 6.57 -8.22
CA CYS A 174 13.27 7.52 -9.18
C CYS A 174 12.29 7.71 -10.35
N PRO A 175 11.37 8.68 -10.26
CA PRO A 175 10.38 8.94 -11.31
C PRO A 175 10.98 9.44 -12.63
N THR A 176 12.15 10.07 -12.58
CA THR A 176 12.86 10.61 -13.75
C THR A 176 13.77 9.58 -14.43
N CYS A 177 14.02 8.45 -13.78
CA CYS A 177 14.87 7.39 -14.32
C CYS A 177 14.11 6.58 -15.38
N LYS A 178 14.80 6.24 -16.48
CA LYS A 178 14.30 5.31 -17.49
C LYS A 178 14.72 3.89 -17.14
N PHE A 179 13.79 3.13 -16.57
CA PHE A 179 14.00 1.71 -16.30
C PHE A 179 13.32 0.86 -17.39
N GLU A 180 13.97 -0.23 -17.77
CA GLU A 180 13.29 -1.32 -18.45
C GLU A 180 12.46 -2.06 -17.40
N CYS A 181 11.15 -1.86 -17.42
CA CYS A 181 10.24 -2.47 -16.46
C CYS A 181 9.67 -3.77 -17.02
N GLY A 182 9.52 -4.78 -16.17
CA GLY A 182 9.05 -6.09 -16.61
C GLY A 182 8.67 -7.01 -15.46
N ASN A 183 7.88 -8.04 -15.76
CA ASN A 183 7.57 -9.10 -14.81
C ASN A 183 8.67 -10.17 -14.83
N PHE A 184 8.70 -11.01 -13.80
CA PHE A 184 9.56 -12.19 -13.81
C PHE A 184 8.97 -13.24 -14.75
N GLU A 185 9.79 -13.71 -15.67
CA GLU A 185 9.51 -14.77 -16.63
C GLU A 185 10.51 -15.90 -16.47
N ALA A 186 10.08 -17.14 -16.74
CA ALA A 186 10.98 -18.28 -16.82
C ALA A 186 11.66 -18.31 -18.20
N LEU A 187 12.99 -18.29 -18.21
CA LEU A 187 13.81 -18.56 -19.38
C LEU A 187 14.32 -20.00 -19.28
N ILE A 188 13.97 -20.83 -20.25
CA ILE A 188 14.42 -22.23 -20.33
C ILE A 188 15.61 -22.28 -21.27
N LEU A 189 16.77 -22.65 -20.75
CA LEU A 189 17.99 -22.88 -21.56
C LEU A 189 18.12 -24.37 -21.90
N GLU A 190 19.06 -24.70 -22.79
CA GLU A 190 19.23 -26.06 -23.36
C GLU A 190 19.34 -27.18 -22.30
N ASN A 191 19.84 -26.86 -21.11
CA ASN A 191 19.96 -27.76 -19.96
C ASN A 191 18.64 -28.01 -19.20
N ARG A 192 17.50 -27.51 -19.70
CA ARG A 192 16.16 -27.57 -19.09
C ARG A 192 16.04 -26.87 -17.73
N GLU A 193 17.00 -26.03 -17.37
CA GLU A 193 16.89 -25.20 -16.18
C GLU A 193 16.03 -23.96 -16.46
N ARG A 194 15.21 -23.58 -15.48
CA ARG A 194 14.30 -22.43 -15.58
C ARG A 194 14.88 -21.23 -14.83
N PHE A 195 15.61 -20.36 -15.52
CA PHE A 195 16.14 -19.13 -14.94
C PHE A 195 15.05 -18.05 -14.85
N MET A 196 15.06 -17.24 -13.80
CA MET A 196 14.22 -16.04 -13.77
C MET A 196 14.87 -14.95 -14.59
N SER A 197 14.08 -14.34 -15.46
CA SER A 197 14.48 -13.22 -16.31
C SER A 197 13.45 -12.11 -16.28
N LEU A 198 13.87 -10.92 -16.66
CA LEU A 198 12.99 -9.79 -16.85
C LEU A 198 12.27 -9.91 -18.19
N GLY A 199 10.95 -9.98 -18.08
CA GLY A 199 10.01 -10.12 -19.16
C GLY A 199 9.50 -8.82 -19.72
N ASN A 200 9.59 -8.66 -21.04
CA ASN A 200 8.98 -7.52 -21.75
C ASN A 200 7.62 -7.90 -22.36
N ASP A 201 7.42 -9.15 -22.79
CA ASP A 201 6.29 -9.57 -23.64
C ASP A 201 5.72 -10.98 -23.31
N GLY A 202 6.24 -11.67 -22.30
CA GLY A 202 5.84 -13.03 -21.92
C GLY A 202 4.86 -13.09 -20.74
N ALA A 203 4.38 -14.30 -20.46
CA ALA A 203 3.46 -14.53 -19.35
C ALA A 203 4.22 -14.50 -18.00
N PRO A 204 3.78 -13.69 -17.01
CA PRO A 204 4.41 -13.66 -15.70
C PRO A 204 4.31 -15.02 -15.02
N VAL A 205 5.36 -15.42 -14.31
CA VAL A 205 5.32 -16.66 -13.54
C VAL A 205 4.67 -16.41 -12.18
N ALA A 206 3.46 -16.97 -12.03
CA ALA A 206 2.67 -16.89 -10.81
C ALA A 206 3.34 -17.65 -9.64
N LYS A 207 3.35 -17.03 -8.45
CA LYS A 207 4.05 -17.47 -7.25
C LYS A 207 3.14 -17.55 -6.03
N LEU A 208 3.50 -18.44 -5.12
CA LEU A 208 2.96 -18.60 -3.78
C LEU A 208 4.10 -18.44 -2.77
N MET A 209 3.82 -17.85 -1.63
CA MET A 209 4.79 -17.65 -0.56
C MET A 209 4.44 -18.59 0.58
N ARG A 210 5.39 -19.40 1.06
CA ARG A 210 5.19 -20.28 2.22
C ARG A 210 6.20 -19.95 3.30
N ARG A 211 5.75 -19.54 4.48
CA ARG A 211 6.61 -19.27 5.63
C ARG A 211 7.35 -20.53 6.11
N LEU A 212 8.62 -20.40 6.49
CA LEU A 212 9.31 -21.43 7.28
C LEU A 212 8.68 -21.46 8.69
N SER A 213 8.05 -22.57 9.03
CA SER A 213 7.63 -22.82 10.41
C SER A 213 8.87 -23.04 11.27
N THR A 214 9.15 -22.15 12.20
CA THR A 214 10.08 -22.45 13.29
C THR A 214 9.41 -23.48 14.20
N SER A 215 9.93 -24.70 14.11
CA SER A 215 9.49 -25.89 14.83
C SER A 215 9.11 -25.63 16.30
N LEU A 216 7.92 -26.14 16.67
CA LEU A 216 7.27 -26.47 17.95
C LEU A 216 7.85 -26.12 19.35
N ILE A 217 9.10 -25.72 19.52
CA ILE A 217 9.72 -25.57 20.85
C ILE A 217 9.30 -24.27 21.55
N ILE A 218 8.93 -23.23 20.78
CA ILE A 218 8.37 -22.00 21.36
C ILE A 218 6.91 -22.21 21.84
N TRP A 219 6.20 -23.17 21.25
CA TRP A 219 4.83 -23.51 21.66
C TRP A 219 4.76 -24.24 23.00
N LEU A 220 5.79 -25.00 23.38
CA LEU A 220 5.80 -25.70 24.68
C LEU A 220 6.01 -24.73 25.86
N VAL A 221 6.73 -23.63 25.64
CA VAL A 221 6.94 -22.58 26.65
C VAL A 221 5.71 -21.67 26.78
N ILE A 222 4.97 -21.43 25.68
CA ILE A 222 3.72 -20.66 25.70
C ILE A 222 2.55 -21.51 26.23
N ALA A 223 2.48 -22.80 25.92
CA ALA A 223 1.40 -23.69 26.37
C ALA A 223 1.37 -23.91 27.89
N MET A 224 2.52 -23.82 28.58
CA MET A 224 2.55 -23.88 30.05
C MET A 224 2.17 -22.54 30.72
N ALA A 225 2.24 -21.42 29.99
CA ALA A 225 1.81 -20.10 30.47
C ALA A 225 0.35 -19.78 30.14
N ALA A 226 -0.25 -20.46 29.15
CA ALA A 226 -1.58 -20.17 28.62
C ALA A 226 -2.74 -20.97 29.28
N LYS A 227 -2.53 -21.64 30.41
CA LYS A 227 -3.63 -22.34 31.11
C LYS A 227 -4.57 -21.39 31.90
N ALA A 228 -4.58 -20.11 31.55
CA ALA A 228 -5.42 -19.09 32.15
C ALA A 228 -5.84 -18.03 31.12
N GLN A 229 -6.40 -18.45 29.99
CA GLN A 229 -7.48 -17.73 29.28
C GLN A 229 -7.88 -18.57 28.07
N ASP A 230 -9.05 -19.19 28.16
CA ASP A 230 -9.82 -19.57 26.97
C ASP A 230 -10.22 -18.26 26.29
N ASP A 231 -9.55 -17.90 25.20
CA ASP A 231 -10.04 -16.89 24.26
C ASP A 231 -10.28 -17.59 22.91
N GLU A 232 -11.51 -17.45 22.42
CA GLU A 232 -12.03 -18.03 21.17
C GLU A 232 -11.13 -17.73 19.96
N GLU A 233 -11.12 -18.71 19.05
CA GLU A 233 -10.50 -18.67 17.73
C GLU A 233 -11.18 -17.60 16.86
N ASP A 234 -10.74 -16.34 16.98
CA ASP A 234 -11.28 -15.24 16.17
C ASP A 234 -10.47 -15.10 14.87
N ASP A 235 -11.15 -15.42 13.77
CA ASP A 235 -10.73 -15.20 12.39
C ASP A 235 -10.41 -13.70 12.23
N VAL A 236 -9.13 -13.31 12.17
CA VAL A 236 -8.75 -11.89 11.99
C VAL A 236 -8.99 -11.51 10.53
N VAL A 237 -10.27 -11.39 10.17
CA VAL A 237 -10.73 -10.50 9.11
C VAL A 237 -10.16 -9.13 9.47
N VAL A 238 -9.35 -8.55 8.59
CA VAL A 238 -8.98 -7.13 8.71
C VAL A 238 -10.24 -6.33 8.47
N ASP A 239 -11.05 -6.16 9.52
CA ASP A 239 -12.28 -5.40 9.47
C ASP A 239 -11.92 -3.92 9.43
N TYR A 240 -12.06 -3.34 8.24
CA TYR A 240 -11.91 -1.91 8.08
C TYR A 240 -13.08 -1.21 8.78
N SER A 241 -12.77 -0.41 9.80
CA SER A 241 -13.77 0.34 10.55
C SER A 241 -14.64 1.19 9.63
N SER A 242 -15.93 1.31 9.95
CA SER A 242 -16.82 2.22 9.25
C SER A 242 -16.39 3.67 9.44
N VAL A 243 -16.50 4.46 8.37
CA VAL A 243 -16.41 5.92 8.47
C VAL A 243 -17.68 6.39 9.15
N LEU A 244 -17.55 7.24 10.17
CA LEU A 244 -18.67 7.72 10.98
C LEU A 244 -18.99 9.18 10.67
N ASP A 245 -20.27 9.51 10.71
CA ASP A 245 -20.76 10.89 10.65
C ASP A 245 -20.54 11.60 12.01
N THR A 246 -20.86 12.89 12.04
CA THR A 246 -20.80 13.74 13.25
C THR A 246 -21.72 13.27 14.39
N SER A 247 -22.71 12.42 14.09
CA SER A 247 -23.59 11.78 15.08
C SER A 247 -23.09 10.40 15.52
N GLY A 248 -21.96 9.93 14.98
CA GLY A 248 -21.40 8.61 15.28
C GLY A 248 -22.02 7.46 14.49
N ARG A 249 -22.83 7.73 13.46
CA ARG A 249 -23.43 6.68 12.62
C ARG A 249 -22.55 6.39 11.39
N PRO A 250 -22.50 5.13 10.92
CA PRO A 250 -21.77 4.80 9.70
C PRO A 250 -22.26 5.59 8.48
N LEU A 251 -21.33 5.97 7.60
CA LEU A 251 -21.65 6.46 6.27
C LEU A 251 -22.13 5.30 5.40
N GLU A 252 -23.19 5.54 4.63
CA GLU A 252 -23.80 4.56 3.74
C GLU A 252 -23.92 5.06 2.30
N ARG A 253 -23.87 4.12 1.35
CA ARG A 253 -24.08 4.36 -0.08
C ARG A 253 -25.44 5.00 -0.33
N GLY A 254 -25.48 5.97 -1.25
CA GLY A 254 -26.71 6.63 -1.69
C GLY A 254 -27.27 7.68 -0.73
N LEU A 255 -26.80 7.72 0.52
CA LEU A 255 -27.11 8.79 1.45
C LEU A 255 -26.26 10.04 1.19
N LYS A 256 -26.79 11.19 1.60
CA LYS A 256 -26.24 12.52 1.34
C LYS A 256 -25.51 13.05 2.56
N TYR A 257 -24.31 13.56 2.34
CA TYR A 257 -23.47 14.12 3.39
C TYR A 257 -22.87 15.46 2.98
N LEU A 258 -22.78 16.40 3.91
CA LEU A 258 -21.89 17.55 3.80
C LEU A 258 -20.52 17.16 4.32
N ILE A 259 -19.48 17.52 3.55
CA ILE A 259 -18.09 17.39 4.00
C ILE A 259 -17.67 18.73 4.57
N LYS A 260 -17.47 18.81 5.89
CA LYS A 260 -17.13 20.07 6.58
C LYS A 260 -15.69 20.04 7.09
N PRO A 261 -14.97 21.18 7.11
CA PRO A 261 -13.69 21.26 7.77
C PRO A 261 -13.85 20.95 9.27
N ALA A 262 -13.04 20.02 9.79
CA ALA A 262 -13.08 19.64 11.20
C ALA A 262 -12.49 20.72 12.11
N LEU A 263 -11.46 21.41 11.61
CA LEU A 263 -10.77 22.49 12.29
C LEU A 263 -10.98 23.78 11.48
N LEU A 264 -11.01 24.92 12.17
CA LEU A 264 -11.08 26.26 11.56
C LEU A 264 -12.41 26.51 10.78
N THR A 265 -13.55 26.16 11.38
CA THR A 265 -14.91 26.39 10.81
C THR A 265 -15.21 27.87 10.49
N HIS A 266 -14.44 28.81 11.03
CA HIS A 266 -14.54 30.25 10.74
C HIS A 266 -13.78 30.68 9.48
N VAL A 267 -13.03 29.78 8.83
CA VAL A 267 -12.12 30.10 7.72
C VAL A 267 -12.65 29.62 6.37
N GLY A 268 -13.50 28.59 6.36
CA GLY A 268 -14.14 28.05 5.17
C GLY A 268 -15.38 27.21 5.52
N GLY A 269 -16.39 27.25 4.66
CA GLY A 269 -17.59 26.43 4.77
C GLY A 269 -17.38 24.99 4.26
N PRO A 270 -18.48 24.22 4.10
CA PRO A 270 -18.42 22.87 3.56
C PRO A 270 -17.75 22.81 2.18
N LEU A 271 -17.23 21.64 1.81
CA LEU A 271 -16.76 21.39 0.46
C LEU A 271 -17.93 21.51 -0.52
N THR A 272 -17.68 22.22 -1.61
CA THR A 272 -18.65 22.54 -2.65
C THR A 272 -17.97 22.58 -4.01
N MET A 273 -18.80 22.77 -5.04
CA MET A 273 -18.38 22.89 -6.42
C MET A 273 -18.06 24.35 -6.76
N ILE A 274 -16.84 24.61 -7.22
CA ILE A 274 -16.32 25.94 -7.58
C ILE A 274 -16.17 26.02 -9.10
N ASP A 275 -16.78 27.04 -9.69
CA ASP A 275 -16.53 27.45 -11.07
C ASP A 275 -15.37 28.46 -11.10
N LEU A 276 -14.21 28.02 -11.60
CA LEU A 276 -13.04 28.90 -11.69
C LEU A 276 -13.20 29.94 -12.80
N ASN A 277 -13.74 29.54 -13.94
CA ASN A 277 -13.78 30.32 -15.17
C ASN A 277 -15.08 31.13 -15.32
N GLY A 278 -16.08 30.87 -14.47
CA GLY A 278 -17.41 31.48 -14.57
C GLY A 278 -18.17 31.07 -15.84
N SER A 279 -17.71 30.04 -16.54
CA SER A 279 -18.28 29.58 -17.81
C SER A 279 -19.56 28.77 -17.60
N GLY A 280 -19.82 28.30 -16.37
CA GLY A 280 -20.91 27.39 -16.07
C GLY A 280 -20.75 26.02 -16.72
N SER A 281 -19.56 25.68 -17.24
CA SER A 281 -19.26 24.45 -17.97
C SER A 281 -18.25 23.58 -17.23
N CYS A 282 -18.31 22.26 -17.45
CA CYS A 282 -17.34 21.31 -16.90
C CYS A 282 -15.90 21.55 -17.44
N PRO A 283 -14.84 21.21 -16.68
CA PRO A 283 -14.88 20.69 -15.31
C PRO A 283 -15.13 21.80 -14.27
N PHE A 284 -15.83 21.45 -13.18
CA PHE A 284 -15.80 22.27 -11.97
C PHE A 284 -14.71 21.77 -11.03
N TYR A 285 -14.38 22.56 -10.01
CA TYR A 285 -13.36 22.22 -9.04
C TYR A 285 -13.97 21.97 -7.67
N VAL A 286 -13.39 21.06 -6.91
CA VAL A 286 -13.76 20.88 -5.51
C VAL A 286 -13.06 21.97 -4.70
N GLY A 287 -13.78 22.62 -3.81
CA GLY A 287 -13.23 23.66 -2.96
C GLY A 287 -14.08 23.94 -1.73
N GLN A 288 -13.65 24.84 -0.87
CA GLN A 288 -14.43 25.27 0.30
C GLN A 288 -15.30 26.47 -0.06
N GLY A 289 -16.59 26.40 0.29
CA GLY A 289 -17.49 27.54 0.20
C GLY A 289 -17.15 28.65 1.19
N ASN A 290 -17.78 29.81 1.03
CA ASN A 290 -17.72 30.86 2.06
C ASN A 290 -18.52 30.41 3.29
N VAL A 291 -18.07 30.82 4.49
CA VAL A 291 -18.70 30.48 5.78
C VAL A 291 -20.17 30.91 5.86
N SER A 292 -20.54 31.96 5.12
CA SER A 292 -21.90 32.54 5.10
C SER A 292 -22.74 32.16 3.86
N GLY A 293 -22.27 31.23 3.02
CA GLY A 293 -22.82 30.98 1.68
C GLY A 293 -23.98 29.97 1.60
N SER A 294 -25.00 30.30 0.79
CA SER A 294 -26.26 29.55 0.60
C SER A 294 -26.21 28.34 -0.35
N ASN A 295 -25.02 27.86 -0.73
CA ASN A 295 -24.85 26.81 -1.75
C ASN A 295 -24.08 25.59 -1.21
N GLU A 296 -24.60 25.02 -0.13
CA GLU A 296 -24.17 23.71 0.36
C GLU A 296 -24.63 22.64 -0.65
N ILE A 297 -23.67 21.90 -1.20
CA ILE A 297 -23.95 20.81 -2.14
C ILE A 297 -23.52 19.51 -1.47
N PRO A 298 -24.45 18.64 -1.06
CA PRO A 298 -24.09 17.38 -0.44
C PRO A 298 -23.39 16.47 -1.45
N VAL A 299 -22.62 15.52 -0.93
CA VAL A 299 -22.01 14.44 -1.70
C VAL A 299 -22.68 13.11 -1.39
N THR A 300 -22.48 12.15 -2.29
CA THR A 300 -22.77 10.73 -2.10
C THR A 300 -21.48 9.94 -2.28
N PHE A 301 -21.39 8.81 -1.57
CA PHE A 301 -20.26 7.90 -1.65
C PHE A 301 -20.68 6.60 -2.33
N ASN A 302 -19.83 6.10 -3.24
CA ASN A 302 -20.05 4.84 -3.93
C ASN A 302 -18.83 3.93 -3.74
N PRO A 303 -18.84 3.02 -2.74
CA PRO A 303 -17.79 2.03 -2.54
C PRO A 303 -17.48 1.23 -3.81
N LEU A 304 -16.20 0.89 -4.02
CA LEU A 304 -15.74 0.16 -5.20
C LEU A 304 -16.34 -1.25 -5.31
N VAL A 305 -16.53 -1.93 -4.18
CA VAL A 305 -17.10 -3.29 -4.18
C VAL A 305 -18.61 -3.19 -4.41
N ASP A 306 -19.11 -3.88 -5.43
CA ASP A 306 -20.53 -3.93 -5.74
C ASP A 306 -21.31 -4.60 -4.60
N GLY A 307 -22.46 -4.03 -4.24
CA GLY A 307 -23.27 -4.48 -3.11
C GLY A 307 -22.78 -4.03 -1.73
N GLU A 308 -21.58 -3.45 -1.61
CA GLU A 308 -21.13 -2.87 -0.33
C GLU A 308 -21.87 -1.56 -0.05
N ASN A 309 -22.67 -1.54 1.01
CA ASN A 309 -23.45 -0.36 1.42
C ASN A 309 -22.71 0.53 2.41
N LEU A 310 -21.87 -0.03 3.28
CA LEU A 310 -21.13 0.73 4.28
C LEU A 310 -19.86 1.35 3.67
N VAL A 311 -19.65 2.63 3.94
CA VAL A 311 -18.39 3.30 3.62
C VAL A 311 -17.38 2.98 4.71
N ARG A 312 -16.30 2.31 4.35
CA ARG A 312 -15.25 1.87 5.27
C ARG A 312 -13.96 2.63 5.05
N GLU A 313 -13.23 2.83 6.14
CA GLU A 313 -11.92 3.46 6.12
C GLU A 313 -10.97 2.68 5.20
N ARG A 314 -10.09 3.39 4.48
CA ARG A 314 -9.04 2.82 3.60
C ARG A 314 -9.54 1.96 2.44
N LYS A 315 -10.85 1.94 2.15
CA LYS A 315 -11.42 1.32 0.95
C LYS A 315 -11.64 2.34 -0.15
N ASN A 316 -11.39 1.92 -1.39
CA ASN A 316 -11.61 2.75 -2.57
C ASN A 316 -13.11 3.05 -2.74
N LEU A 317 -13.42 4.30 -3.01
CA LEU A 317 -14.76 4.78 -3.28
C LEU A 317 -14.73 5.92 -4.29
N LYS A 318 -15.85 6.14 -4.97
CA LYS A 318 -16.10 7.36 -5.73
C LYS A 318 -16.87 8.35 -4.88
N VAL A 319 -16.58 9.63 -5.06
CA VAL A 319 -17.31 10.74 -4.45
C VAL A 319 -18.01 11.51 -5.56
N ALA A 320 -19.29 11.83 -5.37
CA ALA A 320 -20.03 12.64 -6.34
C ALA A 320 -20.91 13.67 -5.64
N PHE A 321 -20.92 14.90 -6.17
CA PHE A 321 -21.88 15.92 -5.74
C PHE A 321 -23.31 15.51 -6.12
N SER A 322 -24.22 15.54 -5.15
CA SER A 322 -25.64 15.24 -5.35
C SER A 322 -26.39 16.52 -5.75
N THR A 323 -26.38 16.85 -7.04
CA THR A 323 -27.13 17.99 -7.60
C THR A 323 -27.81 17.62 -8.92
N ALA A 324 -29.07 18.05 -9.09
CA ALA A 324 -29.82 17.83 -10.34
C ALA A 324 -29.43 18.82 -11.46
N ARG A 325 -28.66 19.86 -11.14
CA ARG A 325 -28.36 20.96 -12.08
C ARG A 325 -27.18 20.67 -13.01
N ARG A 326 -26.39 19.63 -12.76
CA ARG A 326 -25.09 19.39 -13.41
C ARG A 326 -24.92 17.91 -13.75
N THR A 327 -24.18 17.62 -14.82
CA THR A 327 -23.90 16.26 -15.30
C THR A 327 -22.48 15.77 -14.94
N CYS A 328 -21.56 16.68 -14.63
CA CYS A 328 -20.19 16.36 -14.20
C CYS A 328 -20.05 16.55 -12.68
N THR A 329 -20.47 15.55 -11.92
CA THR A 329 -20.50 15.64 -10.44
C THR A 329 -19.49 14.73 -9.75
N ILE A 330 -18.92 13.77 -10.49
CA ILE A 330 -17.99 12.77 -9.95
C ILE A 330 -16.62 13.42 -9.77
N TRP A 331 -16.03 13.26 -8.60
CA TRP A 331 -14.71 13.80 -8.31
C TRP A 331 -13.64 12.99 -9.03
N LYS A 332 -12.61 13.66 -9.53
CA LYS A 332 -11.37 13.06 -10.02
C LYS A 332 -10.18 13.94 -9.73
N VAL A 333 -9.01 13.33 -9.68
CA VAL A 333 -7.75 14.08 -9.70
C VAL A 333 -7.51 14.59 -11.12
N GLY A 334 -7.41 15.92 -11.26
CA GLY A 334 -7.13 16.57 -12.52
C GLY A 334 -5.68 16.45 -12.97
N GLN A 335 -5.40 16.92 -14.17
CA GLN A 335 -4.05 16.92 -14.73
C GLN A 335 -3.08 17.68 -13.81
N GLN A 336 -1.87 17.14 -13.65
CA GLN A 336 -0.83 17.82 -12.88
C GLN A 336 -0.40 19.09 -13.60
N ASP A 337 -0.44 20.22 -12.90
CA ASP A 337 0.11 21.47 -13.38
C ASP A 337 1.64 21.34 -13.52
N PRO A 338 2.22 21.60 -14.72
CA PRO A 338 3.65 21.37 -14.97
C PRO A 338 4.59 22.22 -14.11
N TRP A 339 4.13 23.38 -13.64
CA TRP A 339 4.96 24.36 -12.91
C TRP A 339 4.89 24.15 -11.41
N THR A 340 3.68 24.06 -10.88
CA THR A 340 3.42 23.91 -9.45
C THR A 340 3.48 22.45 -9.00
N ARG A 341 3.44 21.50 -9.94
CA ARG A 341 3.37 20.06 -9.68
C ARG A 341 2.15 19.65 -8.85
N ARG A 342 1.09 20.46 -8.83
CA ARG A 342 -0.15 20.19 -8.10
C ARG A 342 -1.22 19.67 -9.05
N SER A 343 -2.05 18.75 -8.55
CA SER A 343 -3.31 18.41 -9.21
C SER A 343 -4.47 18.95 -8.39
N LEU A 344 -5.33 19.74 -9.01
CA LEU A 344 -6.61 20.10 -8.41
C LEU A 344 -7.56 18.90 -8.46
N ILE A 345 -8.47 18.84 -7.49
CA ILE A 345 -9.59 17.90 -7.56
C ILE A 345 -10.70 18.56 -8.37
N GLU A 346 -11.07 17.91 -9.46
CA GLU A 346 -12.05 18.41 -10.42
C GLU A 346 -13.25 17.47 -10.54
N THR A 347 -14.30 17.95 -11.18
CA THR A 347 -15.51 17.17 -11.42
C THR A 347 -15.59 16.73 -12.88
N ALA A 348 -16.10 15.53 -13.08
CA ALA A 348 -16.17 14.88 -14.37
C ALA A 348 -17.50 14.16 -14.57
N GLY A 349 -17.83 13.91 -15.83
CA GLY A 349 -18.96 13.06 -16.20
C GLY A 349 -18.63 11.59 -16.00
N GLU A 350 -19.65 10.75 -15.96
CA GLU A 350 -19.53 9.29 -15.78
C GLU A 350 -18.68 8.60 -16.87
N SER A 351 -18.66 9.19 -18.08
CA SER A 351 -17.97 8.68 -19.27
C SER A 351 -16.62 9.32 -19.56
N SER A 352 -16.12 10.26 -18.73
CA SER A 352 -14.86 10.94 -19.05
C SER A 352 -13.66 10.01 -18.80
N SER A 353 -13.06 9.51 -19.88
CA SER A 353 -11.84 8.69 -19.89
C SER A 353 -10.56 9.49 -19.71
N ASP A 354 -10.62 10.82 -19.70
CA ASP A 354 -9.45 11.71 -19.83
C ASP A 354 -8.48 11.70 -18.63
N GLY A 355 -8.88 11.11 -17.49
CA GLY A 355 -8.02 10.95 -16.30
C GLY A 355 -7.46 9.53 -16.10
N GLY A 356 -7.76 8.59 -17.00
CA GLY A 356 -7.47 7.17 -16.80
C GLY A 356 -8.42 6.48 -15.79
N LYS A 357 -8.52 5.15 -15.89
CA LYS A 357 -9.52 4.28 -15.21
C LYS A 357 -9.64 4.46 -13.69
N TRP A 358 -8.66 5.08 -13.05
CA TRP A 358 -8.53 5.10 -11.59
C TRP A 358 -8.53 6.51 -10.96
N SER A 359 -8.54 7.58 -11.75
CA SER A 359 -8.43 8.97 -11.28
C SER A 359 -9.58 9.44 -10.37
N ASN A 360 -10.69 8.71 -10.34
CA ASN A 360 -11.90 9.01 -9.59
C ASN A 360 -12.08 8.18 -8.30
N TYR A 361 -11.08 7.38 -7.93
CA TYR A 361 -11.11 6.62 -6.68
C TYR A 361 -10.31 7.31 -5.58
N PHE A 362 -10.98 7.52 -4.46
CA PHE A 362 -10.45 8.09 -3.25
C PHE A 362 -10.60 7.11 -2.10
N VAL A 363 -9.93 7.40 -1.01
CA VAL A 363 -10.06 6.67 0.27
C VAL A 363 -10.30 7.68 1.38
N ILE A 364 -11.08 7.27 2.38
CA ILE A 364 -11.25 8.04 3.61
C ILE A 364 -10.41 7.38 4.70
N VAL A 365 -9.64 8.18 5.43
CA VAL A 365 -8.73 7.70 6.48
C VAL A 365 -8.95 8.50 7.74
N ARG A 366 -9.14 7.85 8.88
CA ARG A 366 -9.27 8.54 10.17
C ARG A 366 -7.99 9.29 10.53
N ASP A 367 -8.13 10.52 11.00
CA ASP A 367 -7.03 11.31 11.53
C ASP A 367 -6.72 10.89 12.97
N GLN A 368 -5.64 10.11 13.12
CA GLN A 368 -5.21 9.61 14.42
C GLN A 368 -4.62 10.69 15.33
N ARG A 369 -4.20 11.84 14.78
CA ARG A 369 -3.56 12.91 15.56
C ARG A 369 -4.60 13.78 16.27
N LEU A 370 -5.74 13.99 15.62
CA LEU A 370 -6.81 14.84 16.13
C LEU A 370 -7.83 14.08 16.98
N GLY A 371 -7.92 12.76 16.82
CA GLY A 371 -8.88 11.92 17.54
C GLY A 371 -10.33 12.11 17.08
N GLY A 372 -11.24 11.33 17.65
CA GLY A 372 -12.67 11.39 17.31
C GLY A 372 -13.03 10.89 15.90
N ASN A 373 -14.14 11.40 15.36
CA ASN A 373 -14.64 11.09 14.01
C ASN A 373 -14.14 12.13 13.00
N ILE A 374 -12.84 12.42 13.04
CA ILE A 374 -12.15 13.32 12.12
C ILE A 374 -11.40 12.48 11.10
N TYR A 375 -11.50 12.86 9.83
CA TYR A 375 -10.99 12.09 8.70
C TYR A 375 -10.24 12.97 7.72
N ASN A 376 -9.42 12.34 6.89
CA ASN A 376 -8.79 12.92 5.72
C ASN A 376 -9.24 12.15 4.48
N LEU A 377 -9.35 12.83 3.35
CA LEU A 377 -9.46 12.17 2.05
C LEU A 377 -8.07 12.00 1.47
N GLU A 378 -7.81 10.84 0.87
CA GLU A 378 -6.56 10.55 0.17
C GLU A 378 -6.86 10.00 -1.22
N PHE A 379 -5.93 10.24 -2.14
CA PHE A 379 -5.93 9.63 -3.46
C PHE A 379 -4.69 8.76 -3.57
N CYS A 380 -4.90 7.45 -3.74
CA CYS A 380 -3.84 6.51 -4.05
C CYS A 380 -4.42 5.23 -4.70
N PRO A 381 -5.14 5.37 -5.82
CA PRO A 381 -5.91 4.26 -6.36
C PRO A 381 -5.04 3.19 -7.03
N ILE A 382 -3.77 3.52 -7.34
CA ILE A 382 -2.79 2.57 -7.83
C ILE A 382 -1.43 2.90 -7.20
N CYS A 383 -0.90 2.01 -6.36
CA CYS A 383 0.49 2.05 -5.87
C CYS A 383 1.55 1.83 -6.98
N ARG A 384 1.30 2.26 -8.23
CA ARG A 384 2.15 1.98 -9.40
C ARG A 384 2.86 3.24 -9.91
N PHE A 385 2.40 4.40 -9.48
CA PHE A 385 2.94 5.69 -9.85
C PHE A 385 2.95 6.51 -8.57
N GLY A 386 4.06 7.19 -8.24
CA GLY A 386 4.20 8.03 -7.04
C GLY A 386 3.26 9.25 -6.99
N TYR A 387 2.08 9.15 -7.59
CA TYR A 387 0.97 10.09 -7.60
C TYR A 387 -0.04 9.71 -6.52
N CYS A 388 0.44 9.65 -5.27
CA CYS A 388 -0.38 9.41 -4.10
C CYS A 388 -0.21 10.56 -3.12
N GLY A 389 -1.30 10.96 -2.47
CA GLY A 389 -1.27 12.07 -1.54
C GLY A 389 -2.58 12.25 -0.81
N ARG A 390 -2.52 13.04 0.26
CA ARG A 390 -3.71 13.49 0.98
C ARG A 390 -4.27 14.72 0.28
N LEU A 391 -5.58 14.92 0.40
CA LEU A 391 -6.21 16.12 -0.10
C LEU A 391 -5.90 17.28 0.85
N GLU A 392 -5.44 18.38 0.28
CA GLU A 392 -5.10 19.61 0.99
C GLU A 392 -5.92 20.79 0.47
N CYS A 393 -6.04 21.85 1.27
CA CYS A 393 -6.66 23.09 0.85
C CYS A 393 -5.60 24.03 0.27
N LEU A 394 -5.81 24.47 -0.97
CA LEU A 394 -5.02 25.47 -1.68
C LEU A 394 -5.81 26.76 -1.81
N VAL A 395 -5.20 27.90 -1.49
CA VAL A 395 -5.80 29.22 -1.76
C VAL A 395 -5.20 29.77 -3.05
N GLU A 396 -6.02 29.93 -4.08
CA GLU A 396 -5.62 30.50 -5.36
C GLU A 396 -6.57 31.62 -5.77
N LYS A 397 -6.03 32.83 -5.96
CA LYS A 397 -6.80 34.03 -6.35
C LYS A 397 -8.03 34.28 -5.46
N GLY A 398 -7.89 34.05 -4.16
CA GLY A 398 -8.97 34.21 -3.16
C GLY A 398 -9.99 33.07 -3.12
N LYS A 399 -9.88 32.06 -3.99
CA LYS A 399 -10.71 30.84 -3.95
C LYS A 399 -9.97 29.73 -3.20
N ARG A 400 -10.68 28.98 -2.37
CA ARG A 400 -10.16 27.83 -1.61
C ARG A 400 -10.47 26.55 -2.37
N LEU A 401 -9.48 25.99 -3.04
CA LEU A 401 -9.58 24.77 -3.85
C LEU A 401 -9.03 23.58 -3.07
N VAL A 402 -9.48 22.39 -3.42
CA VAL A 402 -8.90 21.14 -2.93
C VAL A 402 -7.91 20.63 -3.97
N ALA A 403 -6.73 20.26 -3.52
CA ALA A 403 -5.66 19.73 -4.35
C ALA A 403 -5.09 18.43 -3.77
N LEU A 404 -4.45 17.63 -4.60
CA LEU A 404 -3.60 16.53 -4.16
C LEU A 404 -2.31 17.10 -3.60
N GLY A 405 -2.07 16.90 -2.31
CA GLY A 405 -0.87 17.37 -1.62
C GLY A 405 0.36 16.59 -2.04
N VAL A 406 1.47 17.31 -2.22
CA VAL A 406 2.77 16.75 -2.64
C VAL A 406 3.64 16.46 -1.42
N GLU A 407 3.67 17.35 -0.42
CA GLU A 407 4.28 17.16 0.90
C GLU A 407 3.61 18.14 1.89
N GLY A 408 2.71 17.71 2.78
CA GLY A 408 1.99 18.67 3.64
C GLY A 408 0.77 18.18 4.43
N PHE A 409 0.28 19.06 5.31
CA PHE A 409 -0.85 18.84 6.22
C PHE A 409 -2.15 18.60 5.45
N ALA A 410 -2.81 17.46 5.72
CA ALA A 410 -4.11 17.14 5.15
C ALA A 410 -5.18 18.10 5.63
N LEU A 411 -6.21 18.31 4.82
CA LEU A 411 -7.42 18.98 5.25
C LEU A 411 -8.22 18.03 6.15
N PRO A 412 -8.35 18.32 7.47
CA PRO A 412 -9.14 17.47 8.36
C PRO A 412 -10.63 17.76 8.15
N LEU A 413 -11.42 16.69 8.07
CA LEU A 413 -12.81 16.72 7.63
C LEU A 413 -13.70 15.94 8.61
N VAL A 414 -14.94 16.38 8.70
CA VAL A 414 -16.05 15.62 9.30
C VAL A 414 -17.17 15.48 8.28
N PHE A 415 -17.99 14.45 8.46
CA PHE A 415 -19.12 14.16 7.59
C PHE A 415 -20.42 14.40 8.35
N GLU A 416 -21.27 15.28 7.84
CA GLU A 416 -22.58 15.57 8.42
C GLU A 416 -23.67 15.04 7.49
N ARG A 417 -24.51 14.14 7.99
CA ARG A 417 -25.62 13.58 7.23
C ARG A 417 -26.72 14.63 7.05
N VAL A 418 -27.25 14.75 5.83
CA VAL A 418 -28.32 15.70 5.43
C VAL A 418 -29.68 15.02 5.40
#